data_AF-A0A432V6X9-F1
#
_entry.id   AF-A0A432V6X9-F1
#
_cell.length_a   1.000
_cell.length_b   1.000
_cell.length_c   1.000
_cell.angle_alpha   90.00
_cell.angle_beta   90.00
_cell.angle_gamma   90.00
#
_symmetry.space_group_name_H-M   'P 1'
#
loop_
_entity.id
_entity.type
_entity.pdbx_description
1 polymer ?
#
loop_
_entity_poly.entity_id
_entity_poly.type
_entity_poly.pdbx_seq_one_letter_code
_entity_poly.pdbx_strand_id
1 'polypeptide(L)' 'MVQTEIVREKVPDALIQPCLKQWRKKGGPATTEDFVKRGDANEDALRRCAAQIDGIREWSEAQP' A
#
# COMPACT_ATOMS: atom_id res chain seq x y z
N MET A 1 -27.62 -8.85 33.37
CA MET A 1 -27.80 -8.56 31.93
C MET A 1 -26.44 -8.71 31.28
N VAL A 2 -26.33 -9.45 30.17
CA VAL A 2 -25.08 -9.58 29.41
C VAL A 2 -25.10 -8.52 28.32
N GLN A 3 -24.04 -7.71 28.23
CA GLN A 3 -23.89 -6.70 27.18
C GLN A 3 -23.02 -7.31 26.07
N THR A 4 -23.57 -7.38 24.85
CA THR A 4 -22.82 -7.85 23.68
C THR A 4 -22.02 -6.70 23.11
N GLU A 5 -20.69 -6.82 23.10
CA GLU A 5 -19.81 -5.89 22.40
C GLU A 5 -19.39 -6.48 21.04
N ILE A 6 -19.51 -5.67 19.98
CA ILE A 6 -18.98 -6.02 18.66
C ILE A 6 -17.51 -5.64 18.66
N VAL A 7 -16.63 -6.62 18.88
CA VAL A 7 -15.18 -6.43 18.74
C VAL A 7 -14.84 -6.49 17.25
N ARG A 8 -14.49 -5.34 16.66
CA ARG A 8 -13.92 -5.31 15.31
C ARG A 8 -12.45 -5.65 15.41
N GLU A 9 -12.01 -6.66 14.67
CA GLU A 9 -10.59 -6.96 14.60
C GLU A 9 -9.84 -5.75 14.02
N LYS A 10 -8.60 -5.55 14.45
CA LYS A 10 -7.75 -4.47 13.91
C LYS A 10 -7.18 -4.93 12.58
N VAL A 11 -7.14 -4.04 11.57
CA VAL A 11 -6.42 -4.30 10.32
C VAL A 11 -4.95 -4.60 10.64
N PRO A 12 -4.36 -5.68 10.09
CA PRO A 12 -2.94 -5.96 10.23
C PRO A 12 -2.06 -4.77 9.86
N ASP A 13 -1.07 -4.46 10.70
CA ASP A 13 -0.20 -3.28 10.51
C ASP A 13 0.53 -3.29 9.16
N ALA A 14 0.85 -4.48 8.62
CA ALA A 14 1.46 -4.66 7.31
C ALA A 14 0.60 -4.13 6.14
N LEU A 15 -0.72 -4.19 6.28
CA LEU A 15 -1.68 -3.78 5.25
C LEU A 15 -1.97 -2.28 5.27
N ILE A 16 -1.69 -1.60 6.38
CA ILE A 16 -1.91 -0.15 6.53
C ILE A 16 -0.60 0.66 6.51
N GLN A 17 0.53 0.02 6.22
CA GLN A 17 1.78 0.76 6.07
C GLN A 17 1.67 1.75 4.91
N PRO A 18 2.25 2.95 5.03
CA PRO A 18 2.30 3.89 3.92
C PRO A 18 2.94 3.24 2.69
N CYS A 19 2.29 3.45 1.54
CA CYS A 19 2.87 3.18 0.24
C CYS A 19 4.27 3.79 0.09
N LEU A 20 5.12 3.11 -0.68
CA LEU A 20 6.43 3.64 -1.01
C LEU A 20 6.30 5.00 -1.72
N LYS A 21 7.23 5.91 -1.41
CA LYS A 21 7.25 7.22 -2.04
C LYS A 21 7.63 7.07 -3.51
N GLN A 22 6.92 7.78 -4.37
CA GLN A 22 7.28 7.91 -5.78
C GLN A 22 8.72 8.41 -5.92
N TRP A 23 9.43 7.83 -6.88
CA TRP A 23 10.71 8.34 -7.33
C TRP A 23 10.54 9.79 -7.79
N ARG A 24 11.46 10.64 -7.35
CA ARG A 24 11.48 12.06 -7.71
C ARG A 24 12.92 12.57 -7.70
N LYS A 25 13.20 13.46 -8.65
CA LYS A 25 14.45 14.23 -8.73
C LYS A 25 14.08 15.71 -8.90
N LYS A 26 14.87 16.61 -8.30
CA LYS A 26 14.65 18.06 -8.43
C LYS A 26 14.77 18.46 -9.90
N GLY A 27 13.74 19.10 -10.44
CA GLY A 27 13.67 19.47 -11.86
C GLY A 27 13.17 18.34 -12.79
N GLY A 28 12.83 17.17 -12.25
CA GLY A 28 12.36 16.03 -13.04
C GLY A 28 13.50 15.14 -13.59
N PRO A 29 13.15 14.14 -14.42
CA PRO A 29 14.14 13.34 -15.13
C PRO A 29 15.00 14.21 -16.06
N ALA A 30 16.33 14.06 -15.98
CA ALA A 30 17.28 14.81 -16.81
C ALA A 30 18.01 13.92 -17.83
N THR A 31 18.00 12.60 -17.62
CA THR A 31 18.66 11.60 -18.46
C THR A 31 17.69 10.48 -18.81
N THR A 32 17.95 9.74 -19.88
CA THR A 32 17.19 8.51 -20.21
C THR A 32 17.16 7.54 -19.03
N GLU A 33 18.28 7.42 -18.32
CA GLU A 33 18.42 6.61 -17.12
C GLU A 33 17.48 7.04 -15.97
N ASP A 34 17.22 8.35 -15.82
CA ASP A 34 16.26 8.84 -14.84
C ASP A 34 14.83 8.35 -15.15
N PHE A 35 14.48 8.19 -16.44
CA PHE A 35 13.17 7.65 -16.83
C PHE A 35 13.05 6.16 -16.52
N VAL A 36 14.11 5.38 -16.78
CA VAL A 36 14.16 3.94 -16.44
C VAL A 36 14.00 3.76 -14.94
N LYS A 37 14.84 4.44 -14.15
CA LYS A 37 14.78 4.40 -12.68
C LYS A 37 13.43 4.85 -12.13
N ARG A 38 12.85 5.91 -12.69
CA ARG A 38 11.51 6.39 -12.31
C ARG A 38 10.45 5.33 -12.59
N GLY A 39 10.48 4.70 -13.76
CA GLY A 39 9.55 3.66 -14.16
C GLY A 39 9.59 2.49 -13.19
N ASP A 40 10.78 1.91 -13.00
CA ASP A 40 10.98 0.74 -12.14
C ASP A 40 10.58 1.00 -10.69
N ALA A 41 11.04 2.11 -10.11
CA ALA A 41 10.77 2.44 -8.71
C ALA A 41 9.29 2.76 -8.48
N ASN A 42 8.62 3.44 -9.41
CA ASN A 42 7.21 3.75 -9.26
C ASN A 42 6.32 2.53 -9.49
N GLU A 43 6.67 1.65 -10.43
CA GLU A 43 5.95 0.41 -10.68
C GLU A 43 6.04 -0.55 -9.48
N ASP A 44 7.22 -0.70 -8.87
CA ASP A 44 7.38 -1.48 -7.63
C ASP A 44 6.54 -0.89 -6.48
N ALA A 45 6.54 0.44 -6.34
CA ALA A 45 5.69 1.12 -5.36
C ALA A 45 4.20 0.83 -5.59
N LEU A 46 3.73 0.92 -6.84
CA LEU A 46 2.33 0.63 -7.18
C LEU A 46 1.94 -0.82 -6.90
N ARG A 47 2.80 -1.78 -7.25
CA ARG A 47 2.54 -3.21 -6.98
C ARG A 47 2.39 -3.51 -5.49
N ARG A 48 3.23 -2.92 -4.65
CA ARG A 48 3.12 -3.08 -3.19
C ARG A 48 1.84 -2.47 -2.64
N CYS A 49 1.47 -1.28 -3.10
CA CYS A 49 0.20 -0.66 -2.72
C CYS A 49 -1.02 -1.49 -3.16
N ALA A 50 -0.99 -2.05 -4.37
CA ALA A 50 -2.04 -2.92 -4.87
C ALA A 50 -2.17 -4.17 -3.98
N ALA A 51 -1.06 -4.82 -3.66
CA ALA A 51 -1.04 -5.98 -2.76
C ALA A 51 -1.57 -5.66 -1.35
N GLN A 52 -1.29 -4.45 -0.82
CA GLN A 52 -1.88 -4.01 0.44
C GLN A 52 -3.40 -3.85 0.35
N ILE A 53 -3.91 -3.24 -0.73
CA ILE A 53 -5.35 -3.08 -0.95
C ILE A 53 -6.03 -4.46 -1.07
N ASP A 54 -5.43 -5.38 -1.81
CA ASP A 54 -5.97 -6.73 -1.96
C ASP A 54 -5.98 -7.48 -0.62
N GLY A 55 -4.91 -7.37 0.17
CA GLY A 55 -4.89 -7.92 1.53
C GLY A 55 -5.93 -7.26 2.47
N ILE A 56 -6.23 -5.97 2.32
CA ILE A 56 -7.32 -5.31 3.08
C ILE A 56 -8.68 -5.89 2.67
N ARG A 57 -8.90 -6.16 1.38
CA ARG A 57 -10.15 -6.77 0.89
C ARG A 57 -10.33 -8.16 1.47
N GLU A 58 -9.30 -9.01 1.36
CA GLU A 58 -9.32 -10.37 1.92
C GLU A 58 -9.57 -10.34 3.44
N TRP A 59 -8.88 -9.46 4.16
CA TRP A 59 -9.07 -9.28 5.60
C TRP A 59 -10.50 -8.83 5.94
N SER A 60 -11.08 -7.92 5.15
CA SER A 60 -12.43 -7.40 5.35
C SER A 60 -13.51 -8.43 5.05
N GLU A 61 -13.31 -9.27 4.03
CA GLU A 61 -14.23 -10.35 3.66
C GLU A 61 -14.22 -11.50 4.69
N ALA A 62 -13.12 -11.68 5.40
CA ALA A 62 -12.98 -12.67 6.47
C ALA A 62 -13.57 -12.20 7.81
N GLN A 63 -14.01 -10.94 7.96
CA GLN A 63 -14.62 -10.45 9.19
C GLN A 63 -16.02 -11.07 9.40
N PRO A 64 -16.37 -11.44 10.64
CA PRO A 64 -17.66 -12.07 10.99
C PRO A 64 -18.86 -11.13 10.90
#